data_AF-A0A109LAY8-F1
#
_entry.id   AF-A0A109LAY8-F1
#
_cell.length_a   1.000
_cell.length_b   1.000
_cell.length_c   1.000
_cell.angle_alpha   90.00
_cell.angle_beta   90.00
_cell.angle_gamma   90.00
#
_symmetry.space_group_name_H-M   'P 1'
#
loop_
_entity.id
_entity.type
_entity.pdbx_description
1 polymer ?
#
loop_
_entity_poly.entity_id
_entity_poly.type
_entity_poly.pdbx_seq_one_letter_code
_entity_poly.pdbx_strand_id
1 'polypeptide(L)'
;MKPMTYQQLIERAALTALELFQAQTTKKSLKAELRSLYDTYFEAYGRPDGPFDPYSDAFQPVVDFTHAQFQRVCAAKKAEYNAQRRHHTALRALNAYRPAKTKEAS
;
A
#
# COMPACT_ATOMS: atom_id res chain seq x y z
N MET A 1 20.09 6.57 -21.98
CA MET A 1 20.11 5.42 -21.06
C MET A 1 20.17 4.14 -21.87
N LYS A 2 21.02 3.18 -21.50
CA LYS A 2 21.12 1.87 -22.17
C LYS A 2 19.82 1.06 -21.90
N PRO A 3 19.24 0.37 -22.89
CA PRO A 3 18.05 -0.46 -22.67
C PRO A 3 18.36 -1.57 -21.66
N MET A 4 17.44 -1.82 -20.72
CA MET A 4 17.56 -2.91 -19.75
C MET A 4 17.55 -4.27 -20.45
N THR A 5 18.36 -5.20 -19.94
CA THR A 5 18.32 -6.60 -20.39
C THR A 5 17.05 -7.29 -19.87
N TYR A 6 16.67 -8.41 -20.49
CA TYR A 6 15.54 -9.22 -20.01
C TYR A 6 15.68 -9.62 -18.54
N GLN A 7 16.88 -10.04 -18.14
CA GLN A 7 17.18 -10.40 -16.75
C GLN A 7 16.96 -9.22 -15.79
N GLN A 8 17.42 -8.02 -16.15
CA GLN A 8 17.20 -6.80 -15.36
C GLN A 8 15.71 -6.44 -15.27
N LEU A 9 14.93 -6.71 -16.31
CA LEU A 9 13.47 -6.50 -16.29
C LEU A 9 12.76 -7.50 -15.35
N ILE A 10 13.19 -8.77 -15.33
CA ILE A 10 12.69 -9.78 -14.38
C ILE A 10 13.02 -9.36 -12.95
N GLU A 11 14.28 -9.02 -12.67
CA GLU A 11 14.73 -8.60 -11.34
C GLU A 11 13.93 -7.39 -10.84
N ARG A 12 13.72 -6.40 -11.72
CA ARG A 12 12.89 -5.23 -11.40
C ARG A 12 11.43 -5.61 -11.11
N ALA A 13 10.84 -6.53 -11.88
CA ALA A 13 9.49 -7.01 -11.63
C ALA A 13 9.39 -7.73 -10.28
N ALA A 14 10.37 -8.58 -9.95
CA ALA A 14 10.43 -9.29 -8.68
C ALA A 14 10.60 -8.34 -7.48
N LEU A 15 11.53 -7.37 -7.56
CA LEU A 15 11.74 -6.39 -6.49
C LEU A 15 10.49 -5.54 -6.24
N THR A 16 9.84 -5.06 -7.30
CA THR A 16 8.60 -4.28 -7.15
C THR A 16 7.42 -5.11 -6.66
N ALA A 17 7.39 -6.42 -6.92
CA ALA A 17 6.39 -7.33 -6.36
C ALA A 17 6.59 -7.48 -4.84
N LEU A 18 7.84 -7.64 -4.39
CA LEU A 18 8.17 -7.71 -2.97
C LEU A 18 7.81 -6.41 -2.24
N GLU A 19 8.13 -5.25 -2.82
CA GLU A 19 7.74 -3.94 -2.27
C GLU A 19 6.21 -3.82 -2.12
N LEU A 20 5.45 -4.25 -3.14
CA LEU A 20 3.99 -4.21 -3.09
C LEU A 20 3.44 -5.12 -1.99
N PHE A 21 3.96 -6.35 -1.88
CA PHE A 21 3.56 -7.29 -0.84
C PHE A 21 3.84 -6.75 0.57
N GLN A 22 5.02 -6.15 0.78
CA GLN A 22 5.37 -5.49 2.04
C GLN A 22 4.39 -4.36 2.35
N ALA A 23 4.12 -3.46 1.40
CA ALA A 23 3.20 -2.35 1.60
C ALA A 23 1.76 -2.81 1.92
N GLN A 24 1.28 -3.87 1.27
CA GLN A 24 -0.01 -4.50 1.56
C GLN A 24 -0.07 -5.04 3.00
N THR A 25 1.00 -5.73 3.42
CA THR A 25 1.12 -6.29 4.76
C THR A 25 1.17 -5.20 5.83
N THR A 26 1.98 -4.15 5.62
CA THR A 26 2.05 -2.99 6.51
C THR A 26 0.70 -2.31 6.65
N LYS A 27 -0.01 -2.03 5.54
CA LYS A 27 -1.36 -1.45 5.60
C LYS A 27 -2.31 -2.34 6.40
N LYS A 28 -2.28 -3.66 6.18
CA LYS A 28 -3.13 -4.61 6.90
C LYS A 28 -2.87 -4.57 8.42
N SER A 29 -1.60 -4.55 8.84
CA SER A 29 -1.22 -4.41 10.26
C SER A 29 -1.75 -3.11 10.86
N LEU A 30 -1.48 -1.97 10.22
CA LEU A 30 -1.87 -0.66 10.74
C LEU A 30 -3.40 -0.50 10.83
N LYS A 31 -4.15 -1.12 9.91
CA LYS A 31 -5.63 -1.18 10.00
C LYS A 31 -6.11 -2.03 11.17
N ALA A 32 -5.44 -3.14 11.46
CA ALA A 32 -5.77 -3.98 12.61
C ALA A 32 -5.48 -3.25 13.92
N GLU A 33 -4.34 -2.58 14.01
CA GLU A 33 -3.99 -1.70 15.14
C GLU A 33 -5.02 -0.58 15.32
N LEU A 34 -5.43 0.10 14.25
CA LEU A 34 -6.46 1.15 14.32
C LEU A 34 -7.80 0.60 14.86
N ARG A 35 -8.19 -0.60 14.42
CA ARG A 35 -9.39 -1.27 14.93
C ARG A 35 -9.27 -1.57 16.42
N SER A 36 -8.13 -2.09 16.85
CA SER A 36 -7.88 -2.34 18.26
C SER A 36 -7.97 -1.07 19.11
N LEU A 37 -7.52 0.08 18.61
CA LEU A 37 -7.66 1.35 19.33
C LEU A 37 -9.11 1.80 19.46
N TYR A 38 -9.95 1.60 18.43
CA TYR A 38 -11.38 1.85 18.54
C TYR A 38 -12.00 0.96 19.61
N ASP A 39 -11.70 -0.34 19.59
CA ASP A 39 -12.22 -1.31 20.56
C ASP A 39 -11.81 -0.91 21.99
N THR A 40 -10.53 -0.61 22.23
CA THR A 40 -10.03 -0.13 23.53
C THR A 40 -10.71 1.15 24.00
N TYR A 41 -10.92 2.12 23.11
CA TYR A 41 -11.60 3.37 23.48
C TYR A 41 -13.06 3.11 23.88
N PHE A 42 -13.79 2.33 23.09
CA PHE A 42 -15.20 2.04 23.34
C PHE A 42 -15.42 1.16 24.56
N GLU A 43 -14.48 0.28 24.90
CA GLU A 43 -14.51 -0.47 26.16
C GLU A 43 -14.37 0.45 27.39
N ALA A 44 -13.52 1.48 27.30
CA ALA A 44 -13.25 2.38 28.42
C ALA A 44 -14.31 3.47 28.62
N TYR A 45 -14.83 4.03 27.53
CA TYR A 45 -15.71 5.22 27.55
C TYR A 45 -17.13 4.97 27.05
N GLY A 46 -17.41 3.77 26.54
CA GLY A 46 -18.65 3.45 25.85
C GLY A 46 -18.61 3.84 24.36
N ARG A 47 -19.47 3.19 23.57
CA ARG A 47 -19.64 3.50 22.14
C ARG A 47 -20.88 4.39 21.96
N PRO A 48 -20.77 5.55 21.27
CA PRO A 48 -21.94 6.32 20.91
C PRO A 48 -22.92 5.52 20.04
N ASP A 49 -24.22 5.77 20.21
CA ASP A 49 -25.26 5.13 19.42
C ASP A 49 -25.18 5.52 17.95
N GLY A 50 -25.51 4.57 17.06
CA GLY A 50 -25.59 4.79 15.62
C GLY A 50 -24.34 4.38 14.83
N PRO A 51 -24.32 4.70 13.51
CA PRO A 51 -23.16 4.47 12.66
C PRO A 51 -22.01 5.40 13.04
N PHE A 52 -20.77 4.98 12.80
CA PHE A 52 -19.60 5.83 13.01
C PHE A 52 -19.63 7.03 12.07
N ASP A 53 -19.70 8.23 12.63
CA ASP A 53 -19.63 9.50 11.91
C ASP A 53 -18.48 10.35 12.47
N PRO A 54 -17.35 10.50 11.76
CA PRO A 54 -16.19 11.24 12.25
C PRO A 54 -16.41 12.76 12.34
N TYR A 55 -17.56 13.27 11.88
CA TYR A 55 -17.91 14.69 11.95
C TYR A 55 -18.90 15.00 13.07
N SER A 56 -19.41 13.98 13.77
CA SER A 56 -20.31 14.20 14.90
C SER A 56 -19.53 14.44 16.19
N ASP A 57 -20.06 15.35 17.02
CA ASP A 57 -19.46 15.68 18.31
C ASP A 57 -19.32 14.44 19.22
N ALA A 58 -20.20 13.45 19.06
CA ALA A 58 -20.19 12.23 19.85
C ALA A 58 -19.00 11.30 19.51
N PHE A 59 -18.52 11.31 18.26
CA PHE A 59 -17.36 10.51 17.85
C PHE A 59 -16.05 11.33 17.81
N GLN A 60 -16.11 12.66 17.96
CA GLN A 60 -14.90 13.49 17.96
C GLN A 60 -13.83 13.02 18.98
N PRO A 61 -14.17 12.63 20.22
CA PRO A 61 -13.17 12.14 21.17
C PRO A 61 -12.43 10.88 20.72
N VAL A 62 -13.12 9.94 20.06
CA VAL A 62 -12.47 8.73 19.53
C VAL A 62 -11.66 9.03 18.26
N VAL A 63 -12.09 9.99 17.45
CA VAL A 63 -11.31 10.49 16.31
C VAL A 63 -10.00 11.11 16.78
N ASP A 64 -10.04 11.94 17.82
CA ASP A 64 -8.85 12.58 18.39
C ASP A 64 -7.90 11.53 18.98
N PHE A 65 -8.43 10.57 19.74
CA PHE A 65 -7.65 9.47 20.32
C PHE A 65 -6.95 8.62 19.26
N THR A 66 -7.64 8.33 18.14
CA THR A 66 -7.12 7.45 17.08
C THR A 66 -6.38 8.19 15.96
N HIS A 67 -6.31 9.52 16.02
CA HIS A 67 -5.88 10.37 14.91
C HIS A 67 -4.51 10.00 14.35
N ALA A 68 -3.51 9.83 15.24
CA ALA A 68 -2.15 9.50 14.83
C ALA A 68 -2.09 8.15 14.09
N GLN A 69 -2.81 7.14 14.58
CA GLN A 69 -2.85 5.84 13.92
C GLN A 69 -3.60 5.91 12.58
N PHE A 70 -4.69 6.67 12.53
CA PHE A 70 -5.42 6.91 11.28
C PHE A 70 -4.51 7.55 10.21
N GLN A 71 -3.72 8.56 10.57
CA GLN A 71 -2.73 9.16 9.67
C GLN A 71 -1.70 8.12 9.15
N ARG A 72 -1.22 7.21 10.01
CA ARG A 72 -0.32 6.11 9.60
C ARG A 72 -0.98 5.18 8.58
N VAL A 73 -2.27 4.86 8.76
CA VAL A 73 -3.03 4.07 7.77
C VAL A 73 -3.15 4.82 6.44
N CYS A 74 -3.43 6.13 6.46
CA CYS A 74 -3.50 6.96 5.25
C CYS A 74 -2.15 6.97 4.50
N ALA A 75 -1.05 7.15 5.23
CA ALA A 75 0.30 7.09 4.66
C ALA A 75 0.59 5.72 4.04
N ALA A 76 0.26 4.63 4.72
CA ALA A 76 0.43 3.27 4.21
C ALA A 76 -0.42 2.99 2.97
N LYS A 77 -1.67 3.50 2.90
CA LYS A 77 -2.51 3.42 1.70
C LYS A 77 -1.87 4.12 0.51
N LYS A 78 -1.27 5.30 0.72
CA LYS A 78 -0.52 6.02 -0.33
C LYS A 78 0.72 5.24 -0.76
N ALA A 79 1.45 4.64 0.19
CA ALA A 79 2.64 3.83 -0.10
C ALA A 79 2.29 2.58 -0.94
N GLU A 80 1.24 1.84 -0.57
CA GLU A 80 0.74 0.69 -1.33
C GLU A 80 0.35 1.08 -2.75
N TYR A 81 -0.43 2.17 -2.92
CA TYR A 81 -0.81 2.67 -4.23
C TYR A 81 0.41 2.96 -5.12
N ASN A 82 1.43 3.63 -4.56
CA ASN A 82 2.66 3.93 -5.28
C ASN A 82 3.44 2.66 -5.64
N ALA A 83 3.54 1.69 -4.73
CA ALA A 83 4.16 0.40 -4.99
C ALA A 83 3.45 -0.37 -6.10
N GLN A 84 2.11 -0.38 -6.09
CA GLN A 84 1.29 -1.01 -7.12
C GLN A 84 1.55 -0.37 -8.49
N ARG A 85 1.63 0.97 -8.57
CA ARG A 85 1.96 1.67 -9.82
C ARG A 85 3.36 1.32 -10.32
N ARG A 86 4.36 1.25 -9.44
CA ARG A 86 5.73 0.83 -9.81
C ARG A 86 5.74 -0.60 -10.34
N HIS A 87 5.06 -1.51 -9.66
CA HIS A 87 4.97 -2.91 -10.07
C HIS A 87 4.28 -3.09 -11.42
N HIS A 88 3.12 -2.44 -11.64
CA HIS A 88 2.45 -2.43 -12.95
C HIS A 88 3.34 -1.87 -14.05
N THR A 89 4.13 -0.83 -13.76
CA THR A 89 5.07 -0.25 -14.73
C THR A 89 6.20 -1.24 -15.06
N ALA A 90 6.74 -1.94 -14.06
CA ALA A 90 7.76 -2.97 -14.27
C ALA A 90 7.23 -4.14 -15.12
N LEU A 91 6.01 -4.63 -14.84
CA LEU A 91 5.37 -5.67 -15.64
C LEU A 91 5.12 -5.23 -17.09
N ARG A 92 4.67 -3.99 -17.31
CA ARG A 92 4.49 -3.45 -18.67
C ARG A 92 5.81 -3.42 -19.43
N ALA A 93 6.90 -3.00 -18.79
CA ALA A 93 8.22 -2.98 -19.41
C ALA A 93 8.72 -4.40 -19.74
N LEU A 94 8.51 -5.37 -18.85
CA LEU A 94 8.85 -6.77 -19.07
C LEU A 94 8.04 -7.38 -20.24
N ASN A 95 6.72 -7.16 -20.27
CA ASN A 95 5.84 -7.69 -21.32
C ASN A 95 6.11 -7.07 -22.70
N ALA A 96 6.55 -5.81 -22.72
CA ALA A 96 6.92 -5.10 -23.94
C ALA A 96 8.31 -5.51 -24.45
N TYR A 97 9.10 -6.27 -23.70
CA TYR A 97 10.43 -6.68 -24.13
C TYR A 97 10.36 -7.48 -25.43
N ARG A 98 11.18 -7.08 -26.39
CA ARG A 98 11.41 -7.80 -27.64
C ARG A 98 12.92 -7.96 -27.76
N PRO A 99 13.45 -9.21 -27.84
CA PRO A 99 14.87 -9.39 -28.09
C PRO A 99 15.20 -8.74 -29.44
N ALA A 100 16.30 -7.97 -29.48
CA ALA A 100 16.80 -7.49 -30.77
C ALA A 100 17.08 -8.73 -31.63
N LYS A 101 16.54 -8.76 -32.87
CA LYS A 101 16.89 -9.81 -33.83
C LYS A 101 18.41 -9.90 -33.89
N THR A 102 18.94 -11.05 -33.52
CA THR A 102 20.32 -11.43 -33.80
C THR A 102 20.49 -11.22 -35.30
N LYS A 103 21.32 -10.25 -35.70
CA LYS A 103 21.79 -10.17 -37.09
C LYS A 103 22.58 -11.45 -37.30
N GLU A 104 21.98 -12.43 -37.97
CA GLU A 104 22.71 -13.57 -38.48
C GLU A 104 23.82 -13.01 -39.37
N ALA A 105 25.07 -13.32 -39.01
CA ALA A 105 26.23 -12.97 -39.80
C ALA A 105 26.16 -13.78 -41.11
N SER A 106 26.05 -13.08 -42.24
CA SER A 106 26.34 -13.62 -43.57
C SER A 106 27.82 -13.89 -43.74
#